data_AF-A0A519CEJ8-F1
#
_entry.id   AF-A0A519CEJ8-F1
#
_cell.length_a   1.000
_cell.length_b   1.000
_cell.length_c   1.000
_cell.angle_alpha   90.00
_cell.angle_beta   90.00
_cell.angle_gamma   90.00
#
_symmetry.space_group_name_H-M   'P 1'
#
loop_
_entity.id
_entity.type
_entity.pdbx_description
1 polymer ?
#
loop_
_entity_poly.entity_id
_entity_poly.type
_entity_poly.pdbx_seq_one_letter_code
_entity_poly.pdbx_strand_id
1 'polypeptide(L)'
;METEAAPSTGTIEVAFILSEFEDQEYQSVHDQDYFEELAFGNEDSMWAYYYEVSRGELDIQGDVYGPYTLDGDAADYGTENTEFVRDSVEIADDDIDYRDYDAVMVIHSGAGEESTGNGDDVWSIHWPSVNIETDDNNHIIEEITQAPEYENSNGQRSPLGVWCHEFGHELGIPDLYDTDSSSEGIGNWGLMASGSWANDGETPVYFSAWSRYWLGWIEPTVITEDINNLELEPIENGGNVYLLPIPGNWSSSNEYYLLENRQQLKYDSYLPGEGLLIWHIDEEIIDSKWNSNGVNSDEEHKGVDLEEADGNDDLDSLTNRGDDGDPYNSGSFTKDSYPNSLAYNGTESGWKIENIETSGDNIILDISFLSKPHAVADADEAVITEGLELQFYGNESWDEDGNIVSYTWDFGDGDYAYTDNPTHIFTQNGTYDVKLTVCDNNDLCDSMILNIFVNKPPIAVVEISKL
;
A
#
# COMPACT_ATOMS: atom_id res chain seq x y z
N MET A 1 -2.35 -21.66 6.55
CA MET A 1 -3.02 -22.27 5.40
C MET A 1 -3.79 -21.09 4.90
N GLU A 2 -3.11 -20.33 4.04
CA GLU A 2 -3.69 -19.18 3.35
C GLU A 2 -4.72 -19.79 2.42
N THR A 3 -5.99 -19.45 2.63
CA THR A 3 -6.98 -19.51 1.56
C THR A 3 -6.44 -18.57 0.48
N GLU A 4 -6.26 -19.08 -0.73
CA GLU A 4 -5.72 -18.28 -1.83
C GLU A 4 -6.88 -17.43 -2.34
N ALA A 5 -6.86 -16.13 -2.02
CA ALA A 5 -7.80 -15.13 -2.54
C ALA A 5 -7.96 -15.26 -4.07
N ALA A 6 -9.11 -14.82 -4.59
CA ALA A 6 -9.35 -14.78 -6.02
C ALA A 6 -8.24 -13.98 -6.76
N PRO A 7 -7.87 -14.34 -8.00
CA PRO A 7 -6.85 -13.63 -8.73
C PRO A 7 -7.20 -12.13 -8.88
N SER A 8 -6.31 -11.26 -8.41
CA SER A 8 -6.49 -9.80 -8.51
C SER A 8 -6.27 -9.23 -9.91
N THR A 9 -5.76 -10.04 -10.86
CA THR A 9 -5.44 -9.62 -12.24
C THR A 9 -5.82 -10.70 -13.25
N GLY A 10 -5.98 -10.29 -14.50
CA GLY A 10 -6.45 -11.13 -15.60
C GLY A 10 -7.97 -11.17 -15.70
N THR A 11 -8.48 -12.17 -16.41
CA THR A 11 -9.92 -12.45 -16.46
C THR A 11 -10.27 -13.43 -15.35
N ILE A 12 -11.25 -13.10 -14.53
CA ILE A 12 -11.81 -13.97 -13.50
C ILE A 12 -13.28 -14.25 -13.78
N GLU A 13 -13.74 -15.45 -13.45
CA GLU A 13 -15.14 -15.87 -13.57
C GLU A 13 -15.82 -15.83 -12.20
N VAL A 14 -16.96 -15.15 -12.09
CA VAL A 14 -17.69 -14.95 -10.83
C VAL A 14 -19.11 -15.49 -10.94
N ALA A 15 -19.50 -16.38 -10.03
CA ALA A 15 -20.88 -16.83 -9.93
C ALA A 15 -21.66 -15.93 -8.97
N PHE A 16 -22.73 -15.30 -9.45
CA PHE A 16 -23.70 -14.60 -8.61
C PHE A 16 -24.89 -15.50 -8.33
N ILE A 17 -25.22 -15.72 -7.06
CA ILE A 17 -26.39 -16.48 -6.62
C ILE A 17 -27.40 -15.51 -6.03
N LEU A 18 -28.57 -15.38 -6.66
CA LEU A 18 -29.68 -14.61 -6.13
C LEU A 18 -30.51 -15.48 -5.19
N SER A 19 -30.54 -15.15 -3.90
CA SER A 19 -31.31 -15.85 -2.87
C SER A 19 -32.35 -14.94 -2.21
N GLU A 20 -33.58 -15.41 -2.15
CA GLU A 20 -34.70 -14.74 -1.49
C GLU A 20 -35.29 -15.59 -0.36
N PHE A 21 -36.16 -14.99 0.45
CA PHE A 21 -36.73 -15.60 1.65
C PHE A 21 -38.23 -15.87 1.49
N GLU A 22 -38.82 -16.72 2.34
CA GLU A 22 -40.26 -17.03 2.25
C GLU A 22 -41.16 -15.79 2.46
N ASP A 23 -40.71 -14.82 3.25
CA ASP A 23 -41.43 -13.59 3.58
C ASP A 23 -40.94 -12.34 2.83
N GLN A 24 -39.85 -12.45 2.07
CA GLN A 24 -39.20 -11.35 1.38
C GLN A 24 -38.69 -11.81 0.01
N GLU A 25 -39.42 -11.40 -1.02
CA GLU A 25 -39.03 -11.56 -2.44
C GLU A 25 -38.25 -10.32 -2.91
N TYR A 26 -37.45 -10.49 -3.96
CA TYR A 26 -36.86 -9.35 -4.67
C TYR A 26 -37.92 -8.37 -5.16
N GLN A 27 -37.55 -7.10 -5.27
CA GLN A 27 -38.41 -6.10 -5.85
C GLN A 27 -38.74 -6.44 -7.29
N SER A 28 -40.00 -6.26 -7.68
CA SER A 28 -40.47 -6.59 -9.04
C SER A 28 -39.75 -5.87 -10.20
N VAL A 29 -38.94 -4.86 -9.90
CA VAL A 29 -38.12 -4.11 -10.88
C VAL A 29 -36.66 -4.55 -10.88
N HIS A 30 -36.23 -5.33 -9.90
CA HIS A 30 -34.92 -5.96 -9.80
C HIS A 30 -35.06 -7.41 -10.27
N ASP A 31 -35.28 -7.58 -11.56
CA ASP A 31 -35.27 -8.88 -12.21
C ASP A 31 -33.84 -9.32 -12.58
N GLN A 32 -33.70 -10.46 -13.25
CA GLN A 32 -32.39 -10.99 -13.63
C GLN A 32 -31.58 -9.98 -14.46
N ASP A 33 -32.21 -9.28 -15.41
CA ASP A 33 -31.55 -8.26 -16.24
C ASP A 33 -30.96 -7.12 -15.38
N TYR A 34 -31.63 -6.73 -14.28
CA TYR A 34 -31.10 -5.72 -13.35
C TYR A 34 -29.80 -6.17 -12.69
N PHE A 35 -29.75 -7.40 -12.17
CA PHE A 35 -28.55 -7.92 -11.51
C PHE A 35 -27.41 -8.21 -12.51
N GLU A 36 -27.73 -8.67 -13.72
CA GLU A 36 -26.76 -8.81 -14.80
C GLU A 36 -26.14 -7.46 -15.19
N GLU A 37 -26.95 -6.40 -15.29
CA GLU A 37 -26.44 -5.04 -15.55
C GLU A 37 -25.64 -4.48 -14.37
N LEU A 38 -26.04 -4.75 -13.12
CA LEU A 38 -25.29 -4.30 -11.95
C LEU A 38 -23.94 -5.04 -11.80
N ALA A 39 -23.88 -6.32 -12.14
CA ALA A 39 -22.64 -7.10 -12.12
C ALA A 39 -21.73 -6.76 -13.33
N PHE A 40 -22.28 -6.76 -14.54
CA PHE A 40 -21.50 -6.80 -15.80
C PHE A 40 -21.85 -5.71 -16.82
N GLY A 41 -22.70 -4.74 -16.46
CA GLY A 41 -23.07 -3.60 -17.31
C GLY A 41 -21.86 -2.74 -17.69
N ASN A 42 -21.99 -1.88 -18.70
CA ASN A 42 -20.86 -1.06 -19.18
C ASN A 42 -20.68 0.28 -18.42
N GLU A 43 -21.64 0.64 -17.56
CA GLU A 43 -21.67 1.85 -16.75
C GLU A 43 -22.34 1.48 -15.42
N ASP A 44 -21.94 2.13 -14.32
CA ASP A 44 -22.54 1.97 -12.98
C ASP A 44 -22.69 0.50 -12.52
N SER A 45 -21.71 -0.34 -12.86
CA SER A 45 -21.66 -1.78 -12.54
C SER A 45 -20.35 -2.16 -11.85
N MET A 46 -20.32 -3.34 -11.25
CA MET A 46 -19.11 -3.90 -10.63
C MET A 46 -18.00 -4.09 -11.66
N TRP A 47 -18.30 -4.64 -12.83
CA TRP A 47 -17.34 -4.75 -13.93
C TRP A 47 -16.79 -3.39 -14.36
N ALA A 48 -17.65 -2.40 -14.60
CA ALA A 48 -17.24 -1.08 -15.08
C ALA A 48 -16.32 -0.38 -14.06
N TYR A 49 -16.64 -0.52 -12.77
CA TYR A 49 -15.81 -0.04 -11.67
C TYR A 49 -14.43 -0.71 -11.67
N TYR A 50 -14.37 -2.03 -11.55
CA TYR A 50 -13.10 -2.75 -11.43
C TYR A 50 -12.24 -2.63 -12.70
N TYR A 51 -12.84 -2.69 -13.88
CA TYR A 51 -12.12 -2.52 -15.14
C TYR A 51 -11.50 -1.11 -15.26
N GLU A 52 -12.22 -0.08 -14.82
CA GLU A 52 -11.67 1.28 -14.80
C GLU A 52 -10.56 1.45 -13.74
N VAL A 53 -10.83 1.10 -12.48
CA VAL A 53 -9.93 1.37 -11.36
C VAL A 53 -8.65 0.55 -11.46
N SER A 54 -8.73 -0.68 -12.01
CA SER A 54 -7.58 -1.54 -12.29
C SER A 54 -6.82 -1.18 -13.57
N ARG A 55 -7.31 -0.21 -14.37
CA ARG A 55 -6.76 0.13 -15.69
C ARG A 55 -6.81 -1.03 -16.70
N GLY A 56 -7.80 -1.91 -16.54
CA GLY A 56 -7.98 -3.11 -17.34
C GLY A 56 -7.05 -4.26 -16.95
N GLU A 57 -6.34 -4.17 -15.82
CA GLU A 57 -5.57 -5.29 -15.27
C GLU A 57 -6.48 -6.38 -14.68
N LEU A 58 -7.71 -6.04 -14.29
CA LEU A 58 -8.75 -6.99 -13.88
C LEU A 58 -9.97 -6.89 -14.82
N ASP A 59 -10.44 -8.04 -15.30
CA ASP A 59 -11.63 -8.20 -16.14
C ASP A 59 -12.56 -9.23 -15.50
N ILE A 60 -13.70 -8.79 -15.00
CA ILE A 60 -14.66 -9.64 -14.29
C ILE A 60 -15.72 -10.16 -15.27
N GLN A 61 -15.86 -11.47 -15.36
CA GLN A 61 -16.89 -12.14 -16.17
C GLN A 61 -17.66 -13.13 -15.29
N GLY A 62 -18.75 -13.69 -15.81
CA GLY A 62 -19.48 -14.72 -15.11
C GLY A 62 -20.98 -14.73 -15.40
N ASP A 63 -21.74 -15.30 -14.48
CA ASP A 63 -23.16 -15.60 -14.66
C ASP A 63 -23.96 -15.29 -13.39
N VAL A 64 -25.24 -14.94 -13.57
CA VAL A 64 -26.21 -14.68 -12.50
C VAL A 64 -27.26 -15.79 -12.46
N TYR A 65 -27.38 -16.46 -11.32
CA TYR A 65 -28.26 -17.60 -11.07
C TYR A 65 -29.39 -17.24 -10.10
N GLY A 66 -30.53 -17.93 -10.22
CA GLY A 66 -31.70 -17.73 -9.36
C GLY A 66 -32.80 -16.86 -9.99
N PRO A 67 -33.71 -16.27 -9.18
CA PRO A 67 -33.70 -16.31 -7.72
C PRO A 67 -34.06 -17.70 -7.16
N TYR A 68 -33.42 -18.08 -6.06
CA TYR A 68 -33.72 -19.26 -5.27
C TYR A 68 -34.40 -18.85 -3.97
N THR A 69 -35.57 -19.42 -3.67
CA THR A 69 -36.26 -19.16 -2.39
C THR A 69 -35.76 -20.15 -1.33
N LEU A 70 -35.11 -19.62 -0.28
CA LEU A 70 -34.61 -20.40 0.86
C LEU A 70 -35.73 -20.82 1.82
N ASP A 71 -35.50 -21.87 2.61
CA ASP A 71 -36.44 -22.34 3.64
C ASP A 71 -36.27 -21.53 4.93
N GLY A 72 -36.90 -20.35 4.99
CA GLY A 72 -36.86 -19.46 6.16
C GLY A 72 -37.28 -18.03 5.85
N ASP A 73 -37.55 -17.25 6.90
CA ASP A 73 -37.80 -15.81 6.80
C ASP A 73 -36.45 -15.04 6.84
N ALA A 74 -36.39 -13.80 6.34
CA ALA A 74 -35.14 -13.01 6.31
C ALA A 74 -34.47 -12.90 7.70
N ALA A 75 -35.29 -12.73 8.75
CA ALA A 75 -34.83 -12.62 10.13
C ALA A 75 -34.15 -13.89 10.68
N ASP A 76 -34.37 -15.05 10.08
CA ASP A 76 -33.67 -16.28 10.46
C ASP A 76 -32.19 -16.24 10.03
N TYR A 77 -31.86 -15.42 9.03
CA TYR A 77 -30.53 -15.22 8.47
C TYR A 77 -29.84 -13.91 8.89
N GLY A 78 -30.57 -12.95 9.47
CA GLY A 78 -30.05 -11.64 9.89
C GLY A 78 -29.03 -11.66 11.05
N THR A 79 -28.75 -12.81 11.66
CA THR A 79 -27.60 -12.93 12.59
C THR A 79 -26.34 -13.19 11.79
N GLU A 80 -25.28 -12.39 11.96
CA GLU A 80 -23.95 -12.62 11.34
C GLU A 80 -23.41 -14.05 11.55
N ASN A 81 -23.66 -14.92 10.58
CA ASN A 81 -23.24 -16.31 10.54
C ASN A 81 -23.22 -16.83 9.09
N THR A 82 -22.68 -18.02 8.87
CA THR A 82 -22.48 -18.58 7.52
C THR A 82 -23.69 -19.32 6.94
N GLU A 83 -24.83 -19.42 7.62
CA GLU A 83 -25.96 -20.25 7.17
C GLU A 83 -26.57 -19.69 5.86
N PHE A 84 -26.66 -18.36 5.70
CA PHE A 84 -27.20 -17.75 4.48
C PHE A 84 -26.44 -18.20 3.21
N VAL A 85 -25.12 -18.07 3.22
CA VAL A 85 -24.27 -18.47 2.10
C VAL A 85 -24.24 -19.99 1.89
N ARG A 86 -24.38 -20.78 2.98
CA ARG A 86 -24.43 -22.24 2.91
C ARG A 86 -25.70 -22.74 2.22
N ASP A 87 -26.85 -22.25 2.66
CA ASP A 87 -28.14 -22.64 2.10
C ASP A 87 -28.26 -22.16 0.65
N SER A 88 -27.70 -20.99 0.34
CA SER A 88 -27.67 -20.44 -1.03
C SER A 88 -26.82 -21.27 -1.99
N VAL A 89 -25.66 -21.77 -1.53
CA VAL A 89 -24.86 -22.71 -2.32
C VAL A 89 -25.58 -24.04 -2.46
N GLU A 90 -26.11 -24.61 -1.37
CA GLU A 90 -26.79 -25.92 -1.42
C GLU A 90 -27.98 -25.93 -2.38
N ILE A 91 -28.79 -24.86 -2.42
CA ILE A 91 -29.95 -24.80 -3.31
C ILE A 91 -29.58 -24.59 -4.79
N ALA A 92 -28.44 -23.95 -5.06
CA ALA A 92 -27.97 -23.64 -6.41
C ALA A 92 -27.03 -24.72 -7.00
N ASP A 93 -26.53 -25.64 -6.18
CA ASP A 93 -25.52 -26.66 -6.53
C ASP A 93 -25.91 -27.57 -7.72
N ASP A 94 -27.21 -27.84 -7.90
CA ASP A 94 -27.68 -28.62 -9.06
C ASP A 94 -27.57 -27.85 -10.41
N ASP A 95 -27.48 -26.52 -10.36
CA ASP A 95 -27.48 -25.61 -11.52
C ASP A 95 -26.09 -25.03 -11.86
N ILE A 96 -25.15 -25.02 -10.91
CA ILE A 96 -23.84 -24.37 -11.02
C ILE A 96 -22.73 -25.43 -10.90
N ASP A 97 -21.76 -25.41 -11.81
CA ASP A 97 -20.49 -26.15 -11.63
C ASP A 97 -19.45 -25.18 -11.06
N TYR A 98 -19.29 -25.13 -9.74
CA TYR A 98 -18.48 -24.12 -9.04
C TYR A 98 -16.99 -24.18 -9.42
N ARG A 99 -16.53 -25.26 -10.04
CA ARG A 99 -15.14 -25.38 -10.54
C ARG A 99 -14.85 -24.49 -11.75
N ASP A 100 -15.88 -23.95 -12.39
CA ASP A 100 -15.76 -23.04 -13.52
C ASP A 100 -15.61 -21.56 -13.09
N TYR A 101 -15.72 -21.27 -11.78
CA TYR A 101 -15.66 -19.93 -11.21
C TYR A 101 -14.47 -19.76 -10.26
N ASP A 102 -13.90 -18.56 -10.25
CA ASP A 102 -12.82 -18.15 -9.36
C ASP A 102 -13.36 -17.55 -8.04
N ALA A 103 -14.58 -17.00 -8.05
CA ALA A 103 -15.24 -16.40 -6.90
C ALA A 103 -16.75 -16.64 -6.90
N VAL A 104 -17.37 -16.59 -5.73
CA VAL A 104 -18.82 -16.72 -5.56
C VAL A 104 -19.36 -15.57 -4.72
N MET A 105 -20.39 -14.89 -5.25
CA MET A 105 -21.12 -13.85 -4.54
C MET A 105 -22.58 -14.25 -4.38
N VAL A 106 -23.11 -14.17 -3.17
CA VAL A 106 -24.52 -14.43 -2.87
C VAL A 106 -25.21 -13.11 -2.60
N ILE A 107 -26.24 -12.80 -3.40
CA ILE A 107 -27.03 -11.59 -3.22
C ILE A 107 -28.30 -11.97 -2.49
N HIS A 108 -28.62 -11.31 -1.37
CA HIS A 108 -29.91 -11.50 -0.71
C HIS A 108 -30.95 -10.48 -1.19
N SER A 109 -32.22 -10.88 -1.22
CA SER A 109 -33.32 -9.91 -1.35
C SER A 109 -33.37 -8.95 -0.15
N GLY A 110 -33.83 -7.72 -0.36
CA GLY A 110 -33.95 -6.69 0.68
C GLY A 110 -32.74 -5.79 0.87
N ALA A 111 -32.81 -4.95 1.90
CA ALA A 111 -31.76 -4.00 2.23
C ALA A 111 -30.65 -4.65 3.04
N GLY A 112 -29.41 -4.17 2.91
CA GLY A 112 -28.31 -4.54 3.81
C GLY A 112 -28.50 -3.97 5.22
N GLU A 113 -28.16 -4.75 6.25
CA GLU A 113 -28.21 -4.28 7.65
C GLU A 113 -27.33 -3.03 7.85
N GLU A 114 -26.22 -2.91 7.11
CA GLU A 114 -25.28 -1.80 7.15
C GLU A 114 -25.92 -0.43 6.86
N SER A 115 -27.01 -0.37 6.07
CA SER A 115 -27.74 0.89 5.82
C SER A 115 -29.01 1.03 6.64
N THR A 116 -29.65 -0.05 7.09
CA THR A 116 -30.90 0.00 7.85
C THR A 116 -30.68 0.06 9.36
N GLY A 117 -29.59 -0.54 9.85
CA GLY A 117 -29.32 -0.82 11.26
C GLY A 117 -30.32 -1.79 11.89
N ASN A 118 -31.00 -2.61 11.07
CA ASN A 118 -32.00 -3.57 11.51
C ASN A 118 -31.43 -4.98 11.45
N GLY A 119 -31.12 -5.58 12.61
CA GLY A 119 -30.55 -6.95 12.68
C GLY A 119 -31.48 -8.10 12.33
N ASP A 120 -32.61 -7.81 11.68
CA ASP A 120 -33.41 -8.81 10.96
C ASP A 120 -33.00 -8.86 9.46
N ASP A 121 -32.29 -7.85 8.98
CA ASP A 121 -31.71 -7.78 7.64
C ASP A 121 -30.34 -8.50 7.63
N VAL A 122 -29.90 -8.97 6.47
CA VAL A 122 -28.59 -9.64 6.36
C VAL A 122 -27.49 -8.58 6.21
N TRP A 123 -26.41 -8.72 6.98
CA TRP A 123 -25.24 -7.85 6.92
C TRP A 123 -24.30 -8.26 5.78
N SER A 124 -23.82 -7.31 4.97
CA SER A 124 -22.81 -7.56 3.93
C SER A 124 -21.47 -7.99 4.50
N ILE A 125 -20.92 -9.10 4.01
CA ILE A 125 -19.66 -9.63 4.53
C ILE A 125 -18.99 -10.59 3.54
N HIS A 126 -17.67 -10.49 3.43
CA HIS A 126 -16.83 -11.54 2.88
C HIS A 126 -16.44 -12.56 3.97
N TRP A 127 -16.66 -13.84 3.70
CA TRP A 127 -16.25 -14.94 4.58
C TRP A 127 -14.91 -15.52 4.10
N PRO A 128 -13.76 -15.11 4.66
CA PRO A 128 -12.43 -15.56 4.20
C PRO A 128 -12.10 -17.00 4.60
N SER A 129 -13.01 -17.66 5.32
CA SER A 129 -12.89 -19.07 5.67
C SER A 129 -14.27 -19.68 5.88
N VAL A 130 -14.85 -20.14 4.79
CA VAL A 130 -16.00 -21.04 4.76
C VAL A 130 -15.53 -22.42 4.28
N ASN A 131 -16.36 -23.44 4.42
CA ASN A 131 -16.07 -24.78 3.88
C ASN A 131 -17.42 -25.36 3.48
N ILE A 132 -17.84 -25.13 2.23
CA ILE A 132 -19.11 -25.60 1.71
C ILE A 132 -18.81 -26.72 0.72
N GLU A 133 -19.24 -27.94 1.02
CA GLU A 133 -19.11 -29.08 0.11
C GLU A 133 -20.11 -28.92 -1.04
N THR A 134 -19.65 -29.13 -2.27
CA THR A 134 -20.50 -29.10 -3.47
C THR A 134 -20.55 -30.48 -4.14
N ASP A 135 -21.57 -30.74 -4.95
CA ASP A 135 -21.72 -31.98 -5.72
C ASP A 135 -20.78 -32.04 -6.95
N ASP A 136 -19.94 -31.01 -7.14
CA ASP A 136 -18.97 -30.85 -8.23
C ASP A 136 -17.65 -31.59 -8.02
N ASN A 137 -17.70 -32.92 -7.95
CA ASN A 137 -16.53 -33.77 -7.78
C ASN A 137 -15.70 -33.49 -6.51
N ASN A 138 -16.38 -33.21 -5.39
CA ASN A 138 -15.79 -32.81 -4.10
C ASN A 138 -15.04 -31.47 -4.17
N HIS A 139 -15.49 -30.56 -5.04
CA HIS A 139 -15.08 -29.17 -4.92
C HIS A 139 -15.63 -28.61 -3.60
N ILE A 140 -14.88 -27.68 -3.02
CA ILE A 140 -15.20 -27.03 -1.74
C ILE A 140 -15.03 -25.55 -1.98
N ILE A 141 -16.07 -24.78 -1.68
CA ILE A 141 -15.99 -23.33 -1.61
C ILE A 141 -15.34 -23.00 -0.25
N GLU A 142 -14.16 -22.35 -0.31
CA GLU A 142 -13.33 -22.02 0.86
C GLU A 142 -13.52 -20.57 1.32
N GLU A 143 -14.03 -19.71 0.45
CA GLU A 143 -14.40 -18.32 0.72
C GLU A 143 -15.63 -17.94 -0.11
N ILE A 144 -16.43 -16.99 0.38
CA ILE A 144 -17.66 -16.57 -0.28
C ILE A 144 -18.09 -15.19 0.22
N THR A 145 -18.63 -14.38 -0.67
CA THR A 145 -19.09 -13.03 -0.36
C THR A 145 -20.62 -12.98 -0.33
N GLN A 146 -21.21 -12.21 0.59
CA GLN A 146 -22.64 -11.89 0.59
C GLN A 146 -22.90 -10.38 0.56
N ALA A 147 -23.92 -9.96 -0.20
CA ALA A 147 -24.29 -8.56 -0.37
C ALA A 147 -25.80 -8.39 -0.63
N PRO A 148 -26.36 -7.17 -0.48
CA PRO A 148 -27.80 -6.94 -0.61
C PRO A 148 -28.25 -6.62 -2.03
N GLU A 149 -29.55 -6.71 -2.22
CA GLU A 149 -30.27 -6.23 -3.39
C GLU A 149 -30.20 -4.70 -3.53
N TYR A 150 -30.27 -3.96 -2.42
CA TYR A 150 -30.22 -2.49 -2.42
C TYR A 150 -29.78 -1.92 -1.06
N GLU A 151 -29.36 -0.65 -1.05
CA GLU A 151 -29.13 0.08 0.20
C GLU A 151 -30.28 1.02 0.54
N ASN A 152 -30.55 1.23 1.84
CA ASN A 152 -31.57 2.16 2.31
C ASN A 152 -31.01 3.49 2.84
N SER A 153 -29.99 4.03 2.17
CA SER A 153 -29.40 5.32 2.51
C SER A 153 -30.19 6.49 1.88
N ASN A 154 -30.93 7.22 2.72
CA ASN A 154 -31.81 8.32 2.30
C ASN A 154 -32.89 7.93 1.26
N GLY A 155 -33.31 6.67 1.32
CA GLY A 155 -34.18 6.02 0.33
C GLY A 155 -33.48 4.81 -0.25
N GLN A 156 -34.17 4.10 -1.13
CA GLN A 156 -33.58 2.96 -1.82
C GLN A 156 -32.57 3.43 -2.86
N ARG A 157 -31.36 2.89 -2.79
CA ARG A 157 -30.18 3.22 -3.60
C ARG A 157 -29.54 1.97 -4.20
N SER A 158 -28.73 2.16 -5.23
CA SER A 158 -27.88 1.10 -5.76
C SER A 158 -26.90 0.59 -4.67
N PRO A 159 -26.66 -0.73 -4.56
CA PRO A 159 -25.73 -1.30 -3.60
C PRO A 159 -24.28 -1.40 -4.15
N LEU A 160 -24.00 -0.74 -5.28
CA LEU A 160 -22.73 -0.88 -6.00
C LEU A 160 -21.51 -0.67 -5.10
N GLY A 161 -21.53 0.33 -4.22
CA GLY A 161 -20.41 0.60 -3.33
C GLY A 161 -20.10 -0.54 -2.36
N VAL A 162 -21.13 -1.16 -1.80
CA VAL A 162 -21.02 -2.32 -0.91
C VAL A 162 -20.57 -3.55 -1.69
N TRP A 163 -21.16 -3.80 -2.86
CA TRP A 163 -20.72 -4.90 -3.74
C TRP A 163 -19.23 -4.80 -4.07
N CYS A 164 -18.77 -3.61 -4.46
CA CYS A 164 -17.37 -3.39 -4.75
C CYS A 164 -16.49 -3.56 -3.51
N HIS A 165 -16.90 -3.06 -2.35
CA HIS A 165 -16.14 -3.17 -1.11
C HIS A 165 -15.95 -4.63 -0.69
N GLU A 166 -17.03 -5.40 -0.61
CA GLU A 166 -16.96 -6.81 -0.21
C GLU A 166 -16.18 -7.65 -1.22
N PHE A 167 -16.34 -7.38 -2.52
CA PHE A 167 -15.51 -8.02 -3.54
C PHE A 167 -14.03 -7.64 -3.43
N GLY A 168 -13.69 -6.49 -2.83
CA GLY A 168 -12.31 -6.12 -2.55
C GLY A 168 -11.63 -7.08 -1.58
N HIS A 169 -12.39 -7.63 -0.62
CA HIS A 169 -11.91 -8.69 0.27
C HIS A 169 -11.74 -10.03 -0.45
N GLU A 170 -12.59 -10.35 -1.42
CA GLU A 170 -12.43 -11.52 -2.29
C GLU A 170 -11.09 -11.48 -3.05
N LEU A 171 -10.60 -10.29 -3.39
CA LEU A 171 -9.27 -10.08 -3.99
C LEU A 171 -8.12 -10.04 -2.96
N GLY A 172 -8.45 -10.16 -1.67
CA GLY A 172 -7.50 -10.28 -0.57
C GLY A 172 -7.18 -8.98 0.18
N ILE A 173 -7.74 -7.82 -0.18
CA ILE A 173 -7.42 -6.56 0.52
C ILE A 173 -8.15 -6.48 1.88
N PRO A 174 -7.49 -6.06 2.97
CA PRO A 174 -8.13 -5.88 4.28
C PRO A 174 -8.95 -4.59 4.34
N ASP A 175 -9.72 -4.44 5.42
CA ASP A 175 -10.31 -3.16 5.75
C ASP A 175 -9.24 -2.13 6.13
N LEU A 176 -9.44 -0.92 5.63
CA LEU A 176 -8.61 0.26 5.86
C LEU A 176 -9.35 1.36 6.63
N TYR A 177 -10.62 1.15 7.00
CA TYR A 177 -11.22 1.85 8.13
C TYR A 177 -10.70 1.26 9.45
N ASP A 178 -10.88 2.00 10.54
CA ASP A 178 -10.51 1.49 11.86
C ASP A 178 -11.63 0.59 12.43
N THR A 179 -11.30 -0.69 12.57
CA THR A 179 -12.22 -1.74 13.02
C THR A 179 -12.54 -1.70 14.50
N ASP A 180 -11.79 -0.96 15.34
CA ASP A 180 -12.14 -0.76 16.75
C ASP A 180 -12.91 0.55 17.02
N SER A 181 -13.15 1.32 15.95
CA SER A 181 -13.97 2.53 15.90
C SER A 181 -13.44 3.69 16.75
N SER A 182 -12.13 3.85 16.91
CA SER A 182 -11.53 5.07 17.48
C SER A 182 -11.09 6.11 16.45
N SER A 183 -11.02 5.77 15.16
CA SER A 183 -10.78 6.67 14.02
C SER A 183 -11.59 6.27 12.78
N GLU A 184 -11.46 7.02 11.69
CA GLU A 184 -12.08 6.70 10.39
C GLU A 184 -11.13 5.91 9.45
N GLY A 185 -9.92 5.57 9.91
CA GLY A 185 -8.86 5.01 9.07
C GLY A 185 -8.55 5.93 7.88
N ILE A 186 -8.67 5.43 6.65
CA ILE A 186 -8.49 6.27 5.43
C ILE A 186 -9.76 7.02 5.00
N GLY A 187 -10.87 6.91 5.74
CA GLY A 187 -12.10 7.67 5.49
C GLY A 187 -12.70 7.49 4.10
N ASN A 188 -13.18 8.58 3.51
CA ASN A 188 -13.79 8.63 2.18
C ASN A 188 -12.77 8.58 1.03
N TRP A 189 -11.48 8.46 1.31
CA TRP A 189 -10.41 8.54 0.31
C TRP A 189 -10.08 7.19 -0.37
N GLY A 190 -10.65 6.09 0.13
CA GLY A 190 -10.49 4.77 -0.46
C GLY A 190 -11.72 3.86 -0.28
N LEU A 191 -11.94 2.97 -1.26
CA LEU A 191 -13.05 2.00 -1.26
C LEU A 191 -13.09 1.12 0.00
N MET A 192 -11.93 0.66 0.47
CA MET A 192 -11.80 -0.27 1.61
C MET A 192 -11.99 0.42 2.97
N ALA A 193 -12.67 1.57 2.95
CA ALA A 193 -13.04 2.38 4.10
C ALA A 193 -14.43 2.98 3.84
N SER A 194 -14.66 4.22 4.27
CA SER A 194 -15.94 4.90 4.05
C SER A 194 -16.17 5.32 2.59
N GLY A 195 -15.16 5.22 1.72
CA GLY A 195 -15.28 5.57 0.31
C GLY A 195 -16.26 4.69 -0.49
N SER A 196 -16.62 3.51 0.02
CA SER A 196 -17.72 2.70 -0.52
C SER A 196 -19.08 3.41 -0.42
N TRP A 197 -19.25 4.34 0.52
CA TRP A 197 -20.51 5.07 0.76
C TRP A 197 -20.61 6.41 0.03
N ALA A 198 -19.67 6.74 -0.86
CA ALA A 198 -19.75 7.96 -1.65
C ALA A 198 -21.04 7.99 -2.49
N ASN A 199 -21.66 9.18 -2.58
CA ASN A 199 -22.98 9.38 -3.19
C ASN A 199 -24.06 8.43 -2.65
N ASP A 200 -24.15 8.29 -1.31
CA ASP A 200 -25.07 7.36 -0.65
C ASP A 200 -24.86 5.87 -1.05
N GLY A 201 -23.65 5.47 -1.47
CA GLY A 201 -23.30 4.11 -1.89
C GLY A 201 -23.47 3.84 -3.40
N GLU A 202 -23.98 4.80 -4.17
CA GLU A 202 -24.22 4.64 -5.61
C GLU A 202 -22.96 4.83 -6.45
N THR A 203 -21.91 5.45 -5.90
CA THR A 203 -20.69 5.80 -6.66
C THR A 203 -19.46 5.57 -5.78
N PRO A 204 -18.99 4.31 -5.64
CA PRO A 204 -17.78 4.02 -4.87
C PRO A 204 -16.57 4.77 -5.41
N VAL A 205 -15.72 5.26 -4.53
CA VAL A 205 -14.45 5.92 -4.90
C VAL A 205 -13.38 4.90 -5.32
N TYR A 206 -12.29 5.37 -5.92
CA TYR A 206 -11.14 4.52 -6.23
C TYR A 206 -10.53 3.91 -4.97
N PHE A 207 -9.92 2.73 -5.13
CA PHE A 207 -8.98 2.19 -4.14
C PHE A 207 -7.80 3.15 -3.89
N SER A 208 -7.25 3.15 -2.67
CA SER A 208 -6.05 3.92 -2.34
C SER A 208 -4.86 3.55 -3.22
N ALA A 209 -3.87 4.44 -3.35
CA ALA A 209 -2.63 4.15 -4.08
C ALA A 209 -1.99 2.82 -3.64
N TRP A 210 -1.93 2.58 -2.33
CA TRP A 210 -1.39 1.36 -1.76
C TRP A 210 -2.17 0.12 -2.19
N SER A 211 -3.51 0.15 -2.07
CA SER A 211 -4.33 -1.03 -2.41
C SER A 211 -4.17 -1.43 -3.88
N ARG A 212 -4.14 -0.45 -4.78
CA ARG A 212 -3.95 -0.69 -6.22
C ARG A 212 -2.56 -1.21 -6.55
N TYR A 213 -1.54 -0.77 -5.81
CA TYR A 213 -0.18 -1.30 -5.92
C TYR A 213 -0.12 -2.75 -5.43
N TRP A 214 -0.68 -3.03 -4.26
CA TRP A 214 -0.73 -4.37 -3.68
C TRP A 214 -1.45 -5.38 -4.58
N LEU A 215 -2.59 -4.98 -5.16
CA LEU A 215 -3.36 -5.80 -6.10
C LEU A 215 -2.65 -6.01 -7.45
N GLY A 216 -1.55 -5.29 -7.72
CA GLY A 216 -0.79 -5.39 -8.96
C GLY A 216 -1.40 -4.62 -10.14
N TRP A 217 -2.32 -3.68 -9.88
CA TRP A 217 -2.97 -2.88 -10.93
C TRP A 217 -2.13 -1.68 -11.37
N ILE A 218 -1.23 -1.24 -10.51
CA ILE A 218 -0.27 -0.18 -10.80
C ILE A 218 1.12 -0.55 -10.28
N GLU A 219 2.13 0.02 -10.89
CA GLU A 219 3.52 -0.03 -10.41
C GLU A 219 3.97 1.42 -10.11
N PRO A 220 4.12 1.81 -8.84
CA PRO A 220 4.60 3.14 -8.48
C PRO A 220 6.00 3.42 -9.04
N THR A 221 6.21 4.64 -9.53
CA THR A 221 7.54 5.08 -9.96
C THR A 221 8.36 5.48 -8.74
N VAL A 222 9.38 4.68 -8.41
CA VAL A 222 10.30 5.00 -7.32
C VAL A 222 11.12 6.25 -7.66
N ILE A 223 11.07 7.25 -6.77
CA ILE A 223 11.91 8.44 -6.90
C ILE A 223 13.33 8.10 -6.44
N THR A 224 14.31 8.39 -7.29
CA THR A 224 15.72 8.11 -7.02
C THR A 224 16.62 9.34 -7.10
N GLU A 225 16.11 10.49 -7.49
CA GLU A 225 16.87 11.73 -7.62
C GLU A 225 15.96 12.94 -7.36
N ASP A 226 16.56 14.12 -7.16
CA ASP A 226 15.82 15.37 -7.08
C ASP A 226 15.09 15.65 -8.40
N ILE A 227 13.82 16.05 -8.30
CA ILE A 227 12.99 16.41 -9.46
C ILE A 227 12.42 17.79 -9.24
N ASN A 228 12.66 18.69 -10.19
CA ASN A 228 12.04 20.02 -10.19
C ASN A 228 10.87 20.03 -11.19
N ASN A 229 9.73 20.58 -10.79
CA ASN A 229 8.48 20.64 -11.55
C ASN A 229 8.00 19.26 -12.01
N LEU A 230 7.99 18.28 -11.09
CA LEU A 230 7.31 17.02 -11.32
C LEU A 230 5.82 17.31 -11.52
N GLU A 231 5.26 16.81 -12.62
CA GLU A 231 3.84 16.95 -12.94
C GLU A 231 3.12 15.61 -12.68
N LEU A 232 2.13 15.65 -11.80
CA LEU A 232 1.25 14.53 -11.48
C LEU A 232 -0.09 14.74 -12.15
N GLU A 233 -0.36 13.94 -13.18
CA GLU A 233 -1.68 13.86 -13.82
C GLU A 233 -2.67 13.12 -12.90
N PRO A 234 -3.98 13.41 -12.97
CA PRO A 234 -5.01 12.71 -12.20
C PRO A 234 -4.99 11.20 -12.46
N ILE A 235 -5.11 10.39 -11.39
CA ILE A 235 -5.08 8.92 -11.52
C ILE A 235 -6.25 8.39 -12.36
N GLU A 236 -7.39 9.09 -12.36
CA GLU A 236 -8.62 8.78 -13.08
C GLU A 236 -8.39 8.91 -14.59
N ASN A 237 -7.40 9.71 -14.99
CA ASN A 237 -6.96 9.90 -16.37
C ASN A 237 -5.69 9.09 -16.72
N GLY A 238 -5.26 8.18 -15.85
CA GLY A 238 -4.09 7.34 -16.07
C GLY A 238 -2.77 7.88 -15.53
N GLY A 239 -2.80 8.91 -14.67
CA GLY A 239 -1.61 9.48 -14.04
C GLY A 239 -0.79 8.48 -13.21
N ASN A 240 0.49 8.76 -12.99
CA ASN A 240 1.38 7.86 -12.25
C ASN A 240 1.29 8.10 -10.73
N VAL A 241 1.51 7.03 -9.97
CA VAL A 241 1.82 7.09 -8.54
C VAL A 241 3.33 7.10 -8.37
N TYR A 242 3.84 7.87 -7.42
CA TYR A 242 5.27 7.95 -7.11
C TYR A 242 5.57 7.44 -5.71
N LEU A 243 6.65 6.68 -5.53
CA LEU A 243 7.04 6.04 -4.28
C LEU A 243 8.34 6.64 -3.75
N LEU A 244 8.33 7.05 -2.47
CA LEU A 244 9.45 7.69 -1.77
C LEU A 244 9.86 6.82 -0.56
N PRO A 245 10.91 5.98 -0.67
CA PRO A 245 11.31 5.06 0.41
C PRO A 245 11.88 5.78 1.64
N ILE A 246 11.61 5.30 2.86
CA ILE A 246 12.01 5.98 4.11
C ILE A 246 13.04 5.16 4.90
N PRO A 247 14.28 5.61 5.18
CA PRO A 247 14.84 6.91 4.87
C PRO A 247 15.56 6.95 3.52
N GLY A 248 15.13 7.86 2.65
CA GLY A 248 15.72 8.15 1.34
C GLY A 248 15.72 6.97 0.36
N ASN A 249 16.21 7.22 -0.86
CA ASN A 249 16.22 6.25 -1.96
C ASN A 249 17.16 5.03 -1.76
N TRP A 250 17.99 5.01 -0.72
CA TRP A 250 18.86 3.87 -0.36
C TRP A 250 18.20 2.95 0.68
N SER A 251 16.99 3.28 1.14
CA SER A 251 16.29 2.48 2.13
C SER A 251 15.95 1.09 1.60
N SER A 252 16.06 0.09 2.46
CA SER A 252 15.43 -1.22 2.30
C SER A 252 14.37 -1.44 3.37
N SER A 253 13.84 -0.36 3.94
CA SER A 253 12.74 -0.41 4.89
C SER A 253 11.45 -0.79 4.18
N ASN A 254 10.48 -1.12 5.02
CA ASN A 254 9.10 -1.35 4.67
C ASN A 254 8.24 -0.10 4.83
N GLU A 255 8.86 1.07 5.06
CA GLU A 255 8.19 2.35 5.32
C GLU A 255 8.45 3.28 4.14
N TYR A 256 7.40 3.91 3.60
CA TYR A 256 7.51 4.79 2.43
C TYR A 256 6.31 5.72 2.27
N TYR A 257 6.46 6.79 1.48
CA TYR A 257 5.32 7.58 1.02
C TYR A 257 4.89 7.17 -0.39
N LEU A 258 3.58 7.18 -0.65
CA LEU A 258 3.02 7.17 -2.02
C LEU A 258 2.36 8.52 -2.33
N LEU A 259 2.63 9.04 -3.52
CA LEU A 259 2.08 10.30 -4.02
C LEU A 259 1.13 10.00 -5.17
N GLU A 260 -0.10 10.51 -5.07
CA GLU A 260 -1.07 10.45 -6.15
C GLU A 260 -1.89 11.74 -6.26
N ASN A 261 -2.27 12.11 -7.48
CA ASN A 261 -3.19 13.21 -7.71
C ASN A 261 -4.60 12.65 -7.92
N ARG A 262 -5.53 12.99 -7.02
CA ARG A 262 -6.95 12.62 -7.04
C ARG A 262 -7.78 13.83 -7.44
N GLN A 263 -8.71 13.65 -8.36
CA GLN A 263 -9.63 14.72 -8.78
C GLN A 263 -11.07 14.23 -8.71
N GLN A 264 -12.03 15.14 -8.59
CA GLN A 264 -13.46 14.79 -8.59
C GLN A 264 -13.94 14.39 -10.00
N LEU A 265 -13.39 13.30 -10.54
CA LEU A 265 -13.63 12.76 -11.86
C LEU A 265 -14.05 11.31 -11.76
N LYS A 266 -14.93 10.87 -12.66
CA LYS A 266 -15.36 9.47 -12.78
C LYS A 266 -15.88 8.91 -11.43
N TYR A 267 -15.43 7.73 -11.00
CA TYR A 267 -15.81 7.15 -9.71
C TYR A 267 -15.37 7.99 -8.50
N ASP A 268 -14.40 8.89 -8.64
CA ASP A 268 -14.00 9.84 -7.61
C ASP A 268 -14.79 11.15 -7.61
N SER A 269 -15.84 11.27 -8.45
CA SER A 269 -16.66 12.50 -8.59
C SER A 269 -17.35 12.99 -7.31
N TYR A 270 -17.37 12.18 -6.26
CA TYR A 270 -17.95 12.48 -4.96
C TYR A 270 -16.94 12.46 -3.80
N LEU A 271 -15.64 12.50 -4.09
CA LEU A 271 -14.61 12.71 -3.06
C LEU A 271 -14.88 14.00 -2.27
N PRO A 272 -14.45 14.10 -1.00
CA PRO A 272 -14.62 15.31 -0.20
C PRO A 272 -13.88 16.53 -0.77
N GLY A 273 -12.75 16.30 -1.43
CA GLY A 273 -11.91 17.30 -2.09
C GLY A 273 -11.08 16.70 -3.22
N GLU A 274 -10.21 17.51 -3.82
CA GLU A 274 -9.32 17.13 -4.92
C GLU A 274 -7.93 17.72 -4.69
N GLY A 275 -6.88 17.05 -5.17
CA GLY A 275 -5.49 17.47 -5.03
C GLY A 275 -4.51 16.31 -4.88
N LEU A 276 -3.31 16.62 -4.41
CA LEU A 276 -2.30 15.62 -4.08
C LEU A 276 -2.63 14.95 -2.75
N LEU A 277 -2.79 13.63 -2.77
CA LEU A 277 -2.76 12.80 -1.56
C LEU A 277 -1.34 12.27 -1.34
N ILE A 278 -0.92 12.30 -0.07
CA ILE A 278 0.34 11.72 0.39
C ILE A 278 -0.02 10.60 1.36
N TRP A 279 0.21 9.36 0.95
CA TRP A 279 -0.02 8.19 1.78
C TRP A 279 1.27 7.82 2.52
N HIS A 280 1.21 7.63 3.83
CA HIS A 280 2.31 7.10 4.64
C HIS A 280 2.06 5.61 4.90
N ILE A 281 2.96 4.78 4.41
CA ILE A 281 2.81 3.33 4.39
C ILE A 281 3.86 2.68 5.28
N ASP A 282 3.46 1.70 6.08
CA ASP A 282 4.35 0.80 6.82
C ASP A 282 3.91 -0.67 6.64
N GLU A 283 4.61 -1.39 5.77
CA GLU A 283 4.32 -2.80 5.46
C GLU A 283 4.54 -3.72 6.67
N GLU A 284 5.40 -3.36 7.63
CA GLU A 284 5.54 -4.17 8.85
C GLU A 284 4.27 -4.13 9.70
N ILE A 285 3.60 -2.97 9.77
CA ILE A 285 2.32 -2.83 10.47
C ILE A 285 1.22 -3.57 9.72
N ILE A 286 1.14 -3.37 8.41
CA ILE A 286 0.18 -4.06 7.52
C ILE A 286 0.28 -5.58 7.74
N ASP A 287 1.47 -6.17 7.55
CA ASP A 287 1.71 -7.60 7.69
C ASP A 287 1.35 -8.12 9.10
N SER A 288 1.68 -7.33 10.13
CA SER A 288 1.46 -7.74 11.52
C SER A 288 -0.02 -7.71 11.93
N LYS A 289 -0.84 -6.88 11.30
CA LYS A 289 -2.25 -6.67 11.64
C LYS A 289 -3.24 -7.21 10.59
N TRP A 290 -2.73 -7.74 9.47
CA TRP A 290 -3.50 -8.30 8.36
C TRP A 290 -4.60 -9.27 8.82
N ASN A 291 -4.20 -10.34 9.51
CA ASN A 291 -5.12 -11.41 9.95
C ASN A 291 -6.10 -10.98 11.05
N SER A 292 -5.86 -9.83 11.69
CA SER A 292 -6.78 -9.26 12.68
C SER A 292 -7.67 -8.18 12.09
N ASN A 293 -7.57 -7.90 10.79
CA ASN A 293 -8.26 -6.80 10.12
C ASN A 293 -8.02 -5.44 10.82
N GLY A 294 -6.82 -5.25 11.35
CA GLY A 294 -6.49 -4.13 12.23
C GLY A 294 -5.49 -3.15 11.63
N VAL A 295 -5.31 -3.15 10.30
CA VAL A 295 -4.21 -2.43 9.61
C VAL A 295 -4.12 -0.97 10.08
N ASN A 296 -5.27 -0.33 10.28
CA ASN A 296 -5.37 1.08 10.67
C ASN A 296 -5.93 1.30 12.10
N SER A 297 -5.95 0.27 12.95
CA SER A 297 -6.54 0.34 14.29
C SER A 297 -5.61 0.90 15.39
N ASP A 298 -4.59 1.66 15.01
CA ASP A 298 -3.68 2.33 15.96
C ASP A 298 -3.38 3.71 15.40
N GLU A 299 -4.03 4.73 15.97
CA GLU A 299 -3.96 6.10 15.47
C GLU A 299 -2.55 6.69 15.58
N GLU A 300 -1.71 6.14 16.47
CA GLU A 300 -0.32 6.59 16.59
C GLU A 300 0.61 5.92 15.54
N HIS A 301 0.19 4.80 14.93
CA HIS A 301 0.99 4.05 13.95
C HIS A 301 0.10 3.14 13.06
N LYS A 302 -0.46 3.75 12.00
CA LYS A 302 -1.27 3.05 10.99
C LYS A 302 -0.39 2.37 9.94
N GLY A 303 -0.92 1.34 9.30
CA GLY A 303 -0.25 0.68 8.18
C GLY A 303 -0.43 1.42 6.86
N VAL A 304 -1.61 2.01 6.64
CA VAL A 304 -1.94 2.83 5.47
C VAL A 304 -2.60 4.10 5.96
N ASP A 305 -1.86 5.20 5.92
CA ASP A 305 -2.27 6.47 6.52
C ASP A 305 -2.33 7.59 5.49
N LEU A 306 -3.26 8.52 5.65
CA LEU A 306 -3.34 9.72 4.82
C LEU A 306 -2.79 10.92 5.61
N GLU A 307 -1.78 11.59 5.07
CA GLU A 307 -1.25 12.81 5.66
C GLU A 307 -2.15 14.00 5.30
N GLU A 308 -3.09 14.35 6.18
CA GLU A 308 -4.10 15.42 5.99
C GLU A 308 -3.44 16.80 5.89
N ALA A 309 -3.48 17.43 4.72
CA ALA A 309 -2.67 18.60 4.39
C ALA A 309 -2.90 19.83 5.29
N ASP A 310 -4.09 19.97 5.86
CA ASP A 310 -4.42 21.07 6.76
C ASP A 310 -3.98 20.85 8.22
N GLY A 311 -3.63 19.60 8.56
CA GLY A 311 -3.20 19.19 9.90
C GLY A 311 -4.31 19.27 10.94
N ASN A 312 -5.55 18.98 10.58
CA ASN A 312 -6.63 18.89 11.56
C ASN A 312 -6.70 17.52 12.27
N ASP A 313 -6.10 16.48 11.68
CA ASP A 313 -6.18 15.09 12.14
C ASP A 313 -7.68 14.65 12.27
N ASP A 314 -8.50 15.00 11.27
CA ASP A 314 -9.96 14.83 11.32
C ASP A 314 -10.34 13.35 11.24
N LEU A 315 -9.61 12.58 10.42
CA LEU A 315 -9.73 11.12 10.32
C LEU A 315 -9.39 10.41 11.65
N ASP A 316 -8.35 10.88 12.34
CA ASP A 316 -7.85 10.27 13.59
C ASP A 316 -8.69 10.63 14.81
N SER A 317 -9.48 11.70 14.70
CA SER A 317 -10.29 12.22 15.80
C SER A 317 -11.79 11.96 15.67
N LEU A 318 -12.20 11.15 14.68
CA LEU A 318 -13.61 10.90 14.32
C LEU A 318 -14.39 12.19 14.10
N THR A 319 -13.71 13.25 13.64
CA THR A 319 -14.36 14.54 13.43
C THR A 319 -15.19 14.52 12.15
N ASN A 320 -14.62 13.96 11.09
CA ASN A 320 -15.29 13.69 9.83
C ASN A 320 -14.55 12.55 9.06
N ARG A 321 -15.12 12.10 7.93
CA ARG A 321 -14.57 11.02 7.09
C ARG A 321 -13.66 11.54 5.97
N GLY A 322 -13.06 12.70 6.16
CA GLY A 322 -12.32 13.48 5.19
C GLY A 322 -13.10 14.69 4.65
N ASP A 323 -12.36 15.75 4.31
CA ASP A 323 -12.88 17.02 3.80
C ASP A 323 -12.00 17.68 2.71
N ASP A 324 -12.33 18.90 2.28
CA ASP A 324 -11.61 19.57 1.18
C ASP A 324 -10.23 20.13 1.60
N GLY A 325 -9.88 20.05 2.88
CA GLY A 325 -8.59 20.40 3.46
C GLY A 325 -7.55 19.29 3.41
N ASP A 326 -7.94 18.02 3.31
CA ASP A 326 -7.01 16.88 3.36
C ASP A 326 -6.04 16.83 2.16
N PRO A 327 -6.46 17.10 0.91
CA PRO A 327 -5.54 17.08 -0.22
C PRO A 327 -4.65 18.32 -0.29
N TYR A 328 -3.37 18.10 -0.62
CA TYR A 328 -2.43 19.17 -0.91
C TYR A 328 -2.73 19.83 -2.25
N ASN A 329 -3.16 21.09 -2.19
CA ASN A 329 -3.32 21.97 -3.36
C ASN A 329 -2.27 23.09 -3.42
N SER A 330 -1.54 23.29 -2.32
CA SER A 330 -0.41 24.20 -2.26
C SER A 330 0.52 23.86 -1.09
N GLY A 331 1.72 24.44 -1.09
CA GLY A 331 2.60 24.40 0.09
C GLY A 331 3.70 23.36 0.00
N SER A 332 3.92 22.64 1.10
CA SER A 332 5.07 21.73 1.24
C SER A 332 4.80 20.67 2.31
N PHE A 333 5.38 19.48 2.11
CA PHE A 333 5.45 18.40 3.08
C PHE A 333 6.93 18.11 3.38
N THR A 334 7.37 18.51 4.57
CA THR A 334 8.78 18.45 5.00
C THR A 334 8.85 18.11 6.49
N LYS A 335 10.02 17.76 7.01
CA LYS A 335 10.23 17.56 8.45
C LYS A 335 9.87 18.79 9.33
N ASP A 336 9.79 19.98 8.73
CA ASP A 336 9.53 21.24 9.42
C ASP A 336 8.09 21.76 9.19
N SER A 337 7.25 21.04 8.42
CA SER A 337 5.83 21.38 8.21
C SER A 337 4.91 20.68 9.22
N TYR A 338 3.60 20.90 9.11
CA TYR A 338 2.57 20.10 9.77
C TYR A 338 1.42 19.86 8.79
N PRO A 339 1.07 18.59 8.47
CA PRO A 339 1.77 17.38 8.90
C PRO A 339 3.19 17.34 8.29
N ASN A 340 4.01 16.41 8.79
CA ASN A 340 5.46 16.45 8.59
C ASN A 340 6.00 15.16 7.97
N SER A 341 7.10 15.28 7.22
CA SER A 341 7.72 14.14 6.54
C SER A 341 8.66 13.31 7.43
N LEU A 342 8.39 13.15 8.73
CA LEU A 342 9.17 12.23 9.56
C LEU A 342 8.64 10.80 9.42
N ALA A 343 9.54 9.83 9.57
CA ALA A 343 9.17 8.44 9.80
C ALA A 343 8.39 8.31 11.12
N TYR A 344 7.60 7.24 11.30
CA TYR A 344 6.85 6.96 12.53
C TYR A 344 7.74 6.91 13.79
N ASN A 345 9.00 6.47 13.65
CA ASN A 345 9.97 6.47 14.75
C ASN A 345 10.55 7.86 15.09
N GLY A 346 10.10 8.92 14.41
CA GLY A 346 10.51 10.31 14.57
C GLY A 346 11.84 10.68 13.90
N THR A 347 12.42 9.80 13.09
CA THR A 347 13.63 10.10 12.30
C THR A 347 13.30 10.80 10.98
N GLU A 348 14.26 11.52 10.42
CA GLU A 348 14.06 12.19 9.12
C GLU A 348 13.84 11.15 8.02
N SER A 349 12.76 11.30 7.25
CA SER A 349 12.48 10.45 6.08
C SER A 349 13.50 10.60 4.96
N GLY A 350 14.27 11.69 4.98
CA GLY A 350 15.12 12.09 3.88
C GLY A 350 14.35 12.77 2.74
N TRP A 351 13.03 12.94 2.78
CA TRP A 351 12.26 13.56 1.70
C TRP A 351 11.73 14.94 2.04
N LYS A 352 11.71 15.80 1.02
CA LYS A 352 11.02 17.09 1.02
C LYS A 352 10.22 17.22 -0.26
N ILE A 353 8.95 17.54 -0.10
CA ILE A 353 8.06 17.90 -1.19
C ILE A 353 7.75 19.37 -1.01
N GLU A 354 8.14 20.19 -1.98
CA GLU A 354 8.06 21.64 -1.90
C GLU A 354 7.39 22.20 -3.15
N ASN A 355 6.98 23.46 -3.07
CA ASN A 355 6.37 24.19 -4.19
C ASN A 355 5.19 23.45 -4.82
N ILE A 356 4.38 22.77 -3.99
CA ILE A 356 3.16 22.14 -4.45
C ILE A 356 2.24 23.24 -4.97
N GLU A 357 1.72 23.06 -6.18
CA GLU A 357 0.77 23.96 -6.82
C GLU A 357 -0.13 23.20 -7.81
N THR A 358 -1.32 23.76 -8.07
CA THR A 358 -2.25 23.24 -9.08
C THR A 358 -2.00 23.86 -10.45
N SER A 359 -2.09 23.05 -11.50
CA SER A 359 -1.99 23.46 -12.90
C SER A 359 -3.10 22.81 -13.73
N GLY A 360 -4.28 23.42 -13.71
CA GLY A 360 -5.49 22.74 -14.18
C GLY A 360 -5.84 21.62 -13.20
N ASP A 361 -6.10 20.42 -13.72
CA ASP A 361 -6.37 19.23 -12.92
C ASP A 361 -5.05 18.54 -12.45
N ASN A 362 -3.89 19.00 -12.93
CA ASN A 362 -2.59 18.44 -12.58
C ASN A 362 -2.02 19.10 -11.31
N ILE A 363 -1.18 18.35 -10.59
CA ILE A 363 -0.34 18.89 -9.52
C ILE A 363 1.09 19.04 -10.03
N ILE A 364 1.72 20.18 -9.73
CA ILE A 364 3.14 20.41 -9.95
C ILE A 364 3.83 20.55 -8.60
N LEU A 365 4.96 19.89 -8.41
CA LEU A 365 5.75 19.98 -7.18
C LEU A 365 7.24 19.73 -7.44
N ASP A 366 8.08 20.15 -6.49
CA ASP A 366 9.49 19.80 -6.45
C ASP A 366 9.71 18.71 -5.40
N ILE A 367 10.43 17.65 -5.76
CA ILE A 367 10.90 16.63 -4.83
C ILE A 367 12.39 16.80 -4.66
N SER A 368 12.85 16.90 -3.42
CA SER A 368 14.26 16.74 -3.08
C SER A 368 14.45 15.71 -1.99
N PHE A 369 15.61 15.05 -2.00
CA PHE A 369 15.98 14.12 -0.94
C PHE A 369 17.32 14.48 -0.32
N LEU A 370 17.45 14.20 0.98
CA LEU A 370 18.74 14.13 1.63
C LEU A 370 19.46 12.92 1.07
N SER A 371 20.63 13.04 0.48
CA SER A 371 21.41 11.90 -0.01
C SER A 371 22.48 11.52 1.01
N LYS A 372 22.77 10.23 1.21
CA LYS A 372 24.02 9.88 1.91
C LYS A 372 25.20 10.23 1.01
N PRO A 373 26.30 10.76 1.56
CA PRO A 373 27.51 10.91 0.77
C PRO A 373 27.98 9.53 0.30
N HIS A 374 28.64 9.44 -0.84
CA HIS A 374 29.24 8.21 -1.35
C HIS A 374 30.74 8.17 -1.01
N ALA A 375 31.13 7.23 -0.15
CA ALA A 375 32.51 7.06 0.27
C ALA A 375 33.36 6.38 -0.81
N VAL A 376 34.38 7.07 -1.30
CA VAL A 376 35.39 6.51 -2.20
C VAL A 376 36.74 6.55 -1.52
N ALA A 377 37.34 5.38 -1.32
CA ALA A 377 38.65 5.22 -0.70
C ALA A 377 39.63 4.52 -1.66
N ASP A 378 40.86 5.02 -1.73
CA ASP A 378 41.98 4.37 -2.42
C ASP A 378 43.31 4.55 -1.66
N ALA A 379 44.36 3.82 -2.05
CA ALA A 379 45.71 3.92 -1.50
C ALA A 379 46.78 3.65 -2.57
N ASP A 380 47.96 4.27 -2.44
CA ASP A 380 49.07 4.17 -3.41
C ASP A 380 49.50 2.70 -3.71
N GLU A 381 49.51 1.83 -2.69
CA GLU A 381 49.79 0.40 -2.81
C GLU A 381 49.02 -0.42 -1.77
N ALA A 382 48.38 -1.52 -2.20
CA ALA A 382 47.69 -2.45 -1.28
C ALA A 382 48.63 -3.43 -0.55
N VAL A 383 49.90 -3.51 -0.95
CA VAL A 383 50.92 -4.37 -0.35
C VAL A 383 52.19 -3.57 -0.08
N ILE A 384 52.50 -3.34 1.20
CA ILE A 384 53.66 -2.52 1.59
C ILE A 384 54.61 -3.26 2.54
N THR A 385 55.81 -2.71 2.70
CA THR A 385 56.76 -3.14 3.73
C THR A 385 56.48 -2.41 5.05
N GLU A 386 56.56 -3.10 6.19
CA GLU A 386 56.45 -2.47 7.52
C GLU A 386 57.37 -1.24 7.66
N GLY A 387 56.86 -0.16 8.24
CA GLY A 387 57.62 1.08 8.44
C GLY A 387 57.74 2.01 7.22
N LEU A 388 57.07 1.70 6.10
CA LEU A 388 56.92 2.64 4.98
C LEU A 388 55.68 3.54 5.18
N GLU A 389 55.81 4.79 4.76
CA GLU A 389 54.70 5.75 4.68
C GLU A 389 53.87 5.45 3.44
N LEU A 390 52.55 5.30 3.65
CA LEU A 390 51.56 5.03 2.61
C LEU A 390 50.58 6.21 2.52
N GLN A 391 50.30 6.67 1.31
CA GLN A 391 49.30 7.70 1.03
C GLN A 391 47.92 7.06 0.81
N PHE A 392 46.90 7.68 1.38
CA PHE A 392 45.49 7.32 1.20
C PHE A 392 44.75 8.47 0.49
N TYR A 393 43.72 8.12 -0.28
CA TYR A 393 42.91 9.05 -1.05
C TYR A 393 41.43 8.89 -0.70
N GLY A 394 40.83 9.96 -0.19
CA GLY A 394 39.39 10.04 0.11
C GLY A 394 38.67 11.12 -0.70
N ASN A 395 39.41 12.00 -1.38
CA ASN A 395 38.89 13.18 -2.06
C ASN A 395 38.05 12.91 -3.31
N GLU A 396 37.89 11.65 -3.71
CA GLU A 396 36.94 11.24 -4.75
C GLU A 396 35.56 10.91 -4.18
N SER A 397 35.41 10.92 -2.85
CA SER A 397 34.10 10.86 -2.21
C SER A 397 33.28 12.08 -2.60
N TRP A 398 31.98 11.90 -2.75
CA TRP A 398 31.06 12.95 -3.22
C TRP A 398 29.72 12.83 -2.52
N ASP A 399 28.86 13.83 -2.70
CA ASP A 399 27.55 13.93 -2.09
C ASP A 399 26.60 14.59 -3.11
N GLU A 400 25.41 14.01 -3.34
CA GLU A 400 24.52 14.40 -4.45
C GLU A 400 23.84 15.74 -4.16
N ASP A 401 23.36 15.91 -2.93
CA ASP A 401 22.55 17.04 -2.45
C ASP A 401 23.33 18.03 -1.56
N GLY A 402 24.59 17.72 -1.26
CA GLY A 402 25.38 18.49 -0.31
C GLY A 402 26.88 18.52 -0.58
N ASN A 403 27.64 18.63 0.50
CA ASN A 403 29.08 18.65 0.51
C ASN A 403 29.60 17.85 1.71
N ILE A 404 30.64 17.06 1.48
CA ILE A 404 31.35 16.35 2.55
C ILE A 404 32.01 17.35 3.50
N VAL A 405 31.64 17.30 4.78
CA VAL A 405 32.18 18.17 5.84
C VAL A 405 33.24 17.48 6.69
N SER A 406 33.29 16.14 6.67
CA SER A 406 34.29 15.40 7.46
C SER A 406 34.77 14.12 6.79
N TYR A 407 36.03 13.78 7.07
CA TYR A 407 36.68 12.53 6.69
C TYR A 407 37.27 11.92 7.96
N THR A 408 37.01 10.65 8.22
CA THR A 408 37.62 9.89 9.32
C THR A 408 38.20 8.60 8.77
N TRP A 409 39.51 8.47 8.86
CA TRP A 409 40.23 7.26 8.54
C TRP A 409 40.54 6.50 9.84
N ASP A 410 40.08 5.25 9.94
CA ASP A 410 40.52 4.26 10.93
C ASP A 410 41.47 3.30 10.23
N PHE A 411 42.75 3.28 10.62
CA PHE A 411 43.74 2.43 9.96
C PHE A 411 43.72 0.97 10.45
N GLY A 412 42.86 0.63 11.42
CA GLY A 412 42.75 -0.73 11.96
C GLY A 412 43.89 -1.15 12.89
N ASP A 413 44.84 -0.24 13.19
CA ASP A 413 45.94 -0.44 14.13
C ASP A 413 45.84 0.41 15.41
N GLY A 414 44.73 1.15 15.55
CA GLY A 414 44.44 2.04 16.66
C GLY A 414 44.75 3.51 16.38
N ASP A 415 45.38 3.83 15.24
CA ASP A 415 45.61 5.20 14.79
C ASP A 415 44.49 5.68 13.85
N TYR A 416 44.26 7.00 13.86
CA TYR A 416 43.21 7.67 13.08
C TYR A 416 43.73 8.91 12.37
N ALA A 417 43.07 9.31 11.28
CA ALA A 417 43.28 10.61 10.64
C ALA A 417 41.95 11.29 10.25
N TYR A 418 41.97 12.62 10.15
CA TYR A 418 40.78 13.46 9.98
C TYR A 418 40.86 14.40 8.77
N THR A 419 41.60 14.00 7.75
CA THR A 419 41.77 14.75 6.50
C THR A 419 41.34 13.87 5.32
N ASP A 420 41.02 14.48 4.19
CA ASP A 420 40.65 13.79 2.95
C ASP A 420 41.72 12.80 2.48
N ASN A 421 43.00 13.23 2.49
CA ASN A 421 44.12 12.49 1.93
C ASN A 421 45.29 12.33 2.92
N PRO A 422 45.15 11.54 3.99
CA PRO A 422 46.20 11.37 4.98
C PRO A 422 47.33 10.44 4.51
N THR A 423 48.44 10.48 5.25
CA THR A 423 49.51 9.46 5.18
C THR A 423 49.53 8.66 6.47
N HIS A 424 49.94 7.40 6.42
CA HIS A 424 50.08 6.54 7.59
C HIS A 424 51.27 5.58 7.51
N ILE A 425 51.80 5.14 8.66
CA ILE A 425 52.92 4.19 8.76
C ILE A 425 52.52 3.01 9.64
N PHE A 426 52.37 1.84 9.04
CA PHE A 426 52.15 0.60 9.78
C PHE A 426 53.45 0.04 10.35
N THR A 427 53.52 -0.08 11.67
CA THR A 427 54.75 -0.51 12.38
C THR A 427 54.86 -2.02 12.60
N GLN A 428 53.76 -2.75 12.38
CA GLN A 428 53.71 -4.20 12.51
C GLN A 428 53.26 -4.82 11.19
N ASN A 429 53.78 -6.02 10.89
CA ASN A 429 53.30 -6.79 9.74
C ASN A 429 51.93 -7.41 10.06
N GLY A 430 51.04 -7.44 9.07
CA GLY A 430 49.67 -7.88 9.27
C GLY A 430 48.77 -7.54 8.09
N THR A 431 47.48 -7.78 8.26
CA THR A 431 46.43 -7.29 7.36
C THR A 431 45.60 -6.31 8.16
N TYR A 432 45.32 -5.16 7.55
CA TYR A 432 44.60 -4.06 8.17
C TYR A 432 43.37 -3.72 7.33
N ASP A 433 42.21 -3.70 7.98
CA ASP A 433 40.96 -3.21 7.41
C ASP A 433 40.92 -1.70 7.64
N VAL A 434 41.42 -0.94 6.69
CA VAL A 434 41.43 0.52 6.73
C VAL A 434 40.06 1.03 6.32
N LYS A 435 39.37 1.74 7.22
CA LYS A 435 38.02 2.25 6.98
C LYS A 435 38.04 3.77 6.81
N LEU A 436 37.60 4.27 5.65
CA LEU A 436 37.22 5.66 5.48
C LEU A 436 35.74 5.81 5.84
N THR A 437 35.41 6.82 6.66
CA THR A 437 34.05 7.30 6.90
C THR A 437 33.98 8.75 6.47
N VAL A 438 33.06 9.09 5.58
CA VAL A 438 32.78 10.49 5.18
C VAL A 438 31.42 10.88 5.70
N CYS A 439 31.28 12.13 6.15
CA CYS A 439 29.97 12.69 6.51
C CYS A 439 29.75 14.02 5.83
N ASP A 440 28.50 14.29 5.47
CA ASP A 440 28.05 15.48 4.76
C ASP A 440 27.58 16.62 5.68
N ASN A 441 27.10 17.71 5.08
CA ASN A 441 26.55 18.86 5.81
C ASN A 441 25.15 18.63 6.41
N ASN A 442 24.63 17.41 6.33
CA ASN A 442 23.39 16.93 6.91
C ASN A 442 23.63 15.88 8.01
N ASP A 443 24.89 15.71 8.43
CA ASP A 443 25.34 14.72 9.42
C ASP A 443 25.08 13.25 9.00
N LEU A 444 24.77 12.99 7.72
CA LEU A 444 24.71 11.64 7.16
C LEU A 444 26.12 11.18 6.83
N CYS A 445 26.38 9.88 7.00
CA CYS A 445 27.69 9.30 6.76
C CYS A 445 27.61 8.02 5.94
N ASP A 446 28.66 7.78 5.15
CA ASP A 446 28.93 6.52 4.48
C ASP A 446 30.37 6.08 4.73
N SER A 447 30.69 4.81 4.49
CA SER A 447 32.01 4.28 4.72
C SER A 447 32.46 3.20 3.73
N MET A 448 33.75 3.22 3.43
CA MET A 448 34.42 2.28 2.53
C MET A 448 35.62 1.62 3.23
N ILE A 449 35.80 0.31 3.02
CA ILE A 449 36.89 -0.48 3.61
C ILE A 449 37.92 -0.88 2.54
N LEU A 450 39.19 -0.58 2.81
CA LEU A 450 40.36 -1.03 2.07
C LEU A 450 41.12 -2.08 2.87
N ASN A 451 41.55 -3.15 2.19
CA ASN A 451 42.39 -4.18 2.78
C ASN A 451 43.86 -3.89 2.47
N ILE A 452 44.66 -3.56 3.48
CA ILE A 452 46.11 -3.28 3.34
C ILE A 452 46.92 -4.44 3.92
N PHE A 453 47.81 -5.02 3.10
CA PHE A 453 48.72 -6.07 3.54
C PHE A 453 50.13 -5.52 3.81
N VAL A 454 50.56 -5.59 5.06
CA VAL A 454 51.87 -5.11 5.51
C VAL A 454 52.79 -6.30 5.74
N ASN A 455 53.85 -6.38 4.96
CA ASN A 455 54.80 -7.49 4.99
C ASN A 455 56.09 -7.11 5.73
N LYS A 456 56.66 -8.08 6.44
CA LYS A 456 58.01 -7.97 7.02
C LYS A 456 59.03 -8.61 6.06
N PRO A 457 60.05 -7.88 5.58
CA PRO A 457 61.06 -8.45 4.70
C PRO A 457 61.84 -9.58 5.41
N PRO A 458 62.17 -10.69 4.72
CA PRO A 458 62.96 -11.76 5.32
C PRO A 458 64.39 -11.28 5.62
N ILE A 459 64.88 -11.58 6.82
CA ILE A 459 66.28 -11.33 7.20
C ILE A 459 67.13 -12.52 6.75
N ALA A 460 68.03 -12.31 5.79
CA ALA A 460 68.98 -13.33 5.37
C ALA A 460 70.03 -13.56 6.47
N VAL A 461 70.15 -14.80 6.96
CA VAL A 461 71.17 -15.21 7.93
C VAL A 461 72.14 -16.19 7.26
N VAL A 462 73.44 -15.93 7.39
CA VAL A 462 74.52 -16.83 6.96
C VAL A 462 75.25 -17.35 8.20
N GLU A 463 75.15 -18.66 8.45
CA GLU A 463 75.98 -19.33 9.45
C GLU A 463 77.19 -19.98 8.76
N ILE A 464 78.40 -19.68 9.26
CA ILE A 464 79.63 -20.36 8.84
C ILE A 464 79.90 -21.47 9.86
N SER A 465 79.67 -22.73 9.50
CA SER A 465 80.08 -23.87 10.31
C SER A 465 81.61 -24.03 10.24
N LYS A 466 82.25 -24.15 11.41
CA LYS A 466 83.65 -24.61 11.48
C LYS A 466 83.66 -26.12 11.28
N LEU A 467 84.40 -26.56 10.26
CA LEU A 467 84.68 -27.96 9.93
C LEU A 467 85.29 -28.73 11.09
#